data_AF-A0A831JUI5-F1
#
_entry.id   AF-A0A831JUI5-F1
#
_cell.length_a   1.000
_cell.length_b   1.000
_cell.length_c   1.000
_cell.angle_alpha   90.00
_cell.angle_beta   90.00
_cell.angle_gamma   90.00
#
_symmetry.space_group_name_H-M   'P 1'
#
loop_
_entity.id
_entity.type
_entity.pdbx_description
1 polymer ?
#
loop_
_entity_poly.entity_id
_entity_poly.type
_entity_poly.pdbx_seq_one_letter_code
_entity_poly.pdbx_strand_id
1 'polypeptide(L)'
;RKYSEGPTAATGGDLGFFSRGRMVKSFDDVVFSLKPGEISGVVESPFGYHIIKLVAVRPAFTRSFDQVKGEIAAAMKRRLAKAQAFKRASTAYEDIIRSGSLKKYSQNNKSEKVIETGYFSRSAPPKTIVADPKFLQEAFRLKKGELSSLVETGKGYAILFVDDIQESVVPALKDVRDRVVADYRKEKGVELARQAAESLLKAAREKKGLAAVVSGTARLQESGYLKRSAAGAGIPRQVVVQAFALSLKNPLPREPVAVGNEFYVFQLKARREGAEEINKAQRQQLKAQLLASAQSRLLRDWLVYMQSKSKIWTNEQILQ
;
A
#
# COMPACT_ATOMS: atom_id res chain seq x y z
N ARG A 1 -30.07 15.06 13.34
CA ARG A 1 -28.71 15.45 13.77
C ARG A 1 -28.58 15.70 15.28
N LYS A 2 -29.51 16.41 15.94
CA LYS A 2 -29.35 16.81 17.36
C LYS A 2 -29.44 15.68 18.40
N TYR A 3 -30.13 14.57 18.10
CA TYR A 3 -30.45 13.50 19.07
C TYR A 3 -30.25 12.07 18.55
N SER A 4 -29.66 11.89 17.35
CA SER A 4 -29.49 10.55 16.77
C SER A 4 -28.12 10.01 17.15
N GLU A 5 -28.07 8.80 17.69
CA GLU A 5 -26.84 8.08 18.08
C GLU A 5 -26.47 6.97 17.09
N GLY A 6 -27.24 6.83 16.00
CA GLY A 6 -27.02 5.78 14.98
C GLY A 6 -25.87 6.08 14.01
N PRO A 7 -25.40 5.08 13.24
CA PRO A 7 -24.25 5.22 12.34
C PRO A 7 -24.40 6.32 11.27
N THR A 8 -25.62 6.63 10.86
CA THR A 8 -25.94 7.65 9.85
C THR A 8 -26.33 9.00 10.46
N ALA A 9 -26.15 9.21 11.77
CA ALA A 9 -26.50 10.45 12.45
C ALA A 9 -25.83 11.69 11.81
N ALA A 10 -24.58 11.55 11.39
CA ALA A 10 -23.82 12.61 10.71
C ALA A 10 -24.46 13.03 9.37
N THR A 11 -24.98 12.07 8.60
CA THR A 11 -25.69 12.30 7.33
C THR A 11 -27.19 12.58 7.54
N GLY A 12 -27.62 12.79 8.77
CA GLY A 12 -29.01 13.14 9.09
C GLY A 12 -29.94 11.95 9.32
N GLY A 13 -29.40 10.74 9.40
CA GLY A 13 -30.17 9.50 9.62
C GLY A 13 -30.64 8.82 8.33
N ASP A 14 -30.16 9.25 7.17
CA ASP A 14 -30.56 8.68 5.88
C ASP A 14 -29.97 7.28 5.67
N LEU A 15 -30.84 6.31 5.39
CA LEU A 15 -30.49 4.90 5.15
C LEU A 15 -30.54 4.53 3.65
N GLY A 16 -30.92 5.47 2.77
CA GLY A 16 -31.13 5.22 1.35
C GLY A 16 -32.33 4.31 1.06
N PHE A 17 -32.45 3.86 -0.20
CA PHE A 17 -33.47 2.88 -0.59
C PHE A 17 -33.01 1.46 -0.27
N PHE A 18 -33.89 0.68 0.35
CA PHE A 18 -33.68 -0.72 0.63
C PHE A 18 -34.95 -1.53 0.36
N SER A 19 -34.77 -2.82 0.07
CA SER A 19 -35.87 -3.77 -0.11
C SER A 19 -36.26 -4.41 1.23
N ARG A 20 -37.48 -4.92 1.31
CA ARG A 20 -37.93 -5.73 2.47
C ARG A 20 -36.98 -6.92 2.68
N GLY A 21 -36.68 -7.24 3.93
CA GLY A 21 -35.74 -8.26 4.37
C GLY A 21 -34.30 -7.76 4.57
N ARG A 22 -34.04 -6.46 4.33
CA ARG A 22 -32.72 -5.86 4.52
C ARG A 22 -32.49 -5.33 5.93
N MET A 23 -33.56 -5.01 6.68
CA MET A 23 -33.49 -4.57 8.07
C MET A 23 -34.05 -5.64 9.01
N VAL A 24 -33.85 -5.45 10.31
CA VAL A 24 -34.46 -6.32 11.33
C VAL A 24 -35.98 -6.24 11.26
N LYS A 25 -36.64 -7.37 11.58
CA LYS A 25 -38.08 -7.55 11.39
C LYS A 25 -38.93 -6.41 12.01
N SER A 26 -38.64 -5.99 13.23
CA SER A 26 -39.41 -4.90 13.88
C SER A 26 -39.29 -3.56 13.17
N PHE A 27 -38.14 -3.29 12.52
CA PHE A 27 -37.94 -2.09 11.71
C PHE A 27 -38.65 -2.20 10.37
N ASP A 28 -38.43 -3.32 9.66
CA ASP A 28 -39.04 -3.58 8.35
C ASP A 28 -40.57 -3.59 8.41
N ASP A 29 -41.17 -4.23 9.41
CA ASP A 29 -42.63 -4.28 9.54
C ASP A 29 -43.24 -2.86 9.68
N VAL A 30 -42.56 -1.97 10.41
CA VAL A 30 -43.00 -0.59 10.59
C VAL A 30 -42.73 0.25 9.34
N VAL A 31 -41.53 0.22 8.75
CA VAL A 31 -41.22 1.00 7.54
C VAL A 31 -42.23 0.73 6.43
N PHE A 32 -42.59 -0.54 6.24
CA PHE A 32 -43.49 -0.93 5.15
C PHE A 32 -44.97 -0.81 5.49
N SER A 33 -45.34 -0.43 6.71
CA SER A 33 -46.71 -0.04 7.07
C SER A 33 -46.96 1.47 6.96
N LEU A 34 -45.89 2.28 6.99
CA LEU A 34 -45.96 3.73 6.85
C LEU A 34 -46.29 4.18 5.42
N LYS A 35 -46.87 5.38 5.32
CA LYS A 35 -47.01 6.12 4.05
C LYS A 35 -45.82 7.06 3.84
N PRO A 36 -45.44 7.39 2.58
CA PRO A 36 -44.42 8.40 2.32
C PRO A 36 -44.74 9.73 3.03
N GLY A 37 -43.74 10.27 3.72
CA GLY A 37 -43.84 11.46 4.57
C GLY A 37 -44.14 11.17 6.04
N GLU A 38 -44.65 9.98 6.37
CA GLU A 38 -45.07 9.60 7.72
C GLU A 38 -43.87 9.29 8.63
N ILE A 39 -44.06 9.56 9.93
CA ILE A 39 -43.10 9.27 10.99
C ILE A 39 -43.74 8.24 11.92
N SER A 40 -43.02 7.16 12.23
CA SER A 40 -43.47 6.14 13.16
C SER A 40 -43.55 6.66 14.60
N GLY A 41 -44.27 5.93 15.43
CA GLY A 41 -44.01 5.95 16.87
C GLY A 41 -42.61 5.40 17.21
N VAL A 42 -42.34 5.22 18.50
CA VAL A 42 -41.10 4.60 18.96
C VAL A 42 -41.14 3.10 18.63
N VAL A 43 -40.16 2.65 17.85
CA VAL A 43 -40.00 1.25 17.45
C VAL A 43 -38.87 0.65 18.26
N GLU A 44 -39.16 -0.42 18.99
CA GLU A 44 -38.13 -1.18 19.70
C GLU A 44 -37.51 -2.23 18.76
N SER A 45 -36.18 -2.32 18.80
CA SER A 45 -35.44 -3.40 18.16
C SER A 45 -34.27 -3.82 19.04
N PRO A 46 -33.56 -4.93 18.72
CA PRO A 46 -32.35 -5.33 19.44
C PRO A 46 -31.25 -4.24 19.48
N PHE A 47 -31.36 -3.21 18.63
CA PHE A 47 -30.45 -2.08 18.57
C PHE A 47 -30.96 -0.84 19.31
N GLY A 48 -31.94 -1.00 20.20
CA GLY A 48 -32.54 0.07 20.99
C GLY A 48 -33.81 0.65 20.35
N TYR A 49 -34.09 1.92 20.62
CA TYR A 49 -35.30 2.61 20.20
C TYR A 49 -35.10 3.45 18.93
N HIS A 50 -36.04 3.35 18.00
CA HIS A 50 -35.97 3.96 16.68
C HIS A 50 -37.20 4.83 16.41
N ILE A 51 -37.00 5.99 15.79
CA ILE A 51 -38.07 6.80 15.21
C ILE A 51 -37.78 6.87 13.70
N ILE A 52 -38.72 6.41 12.90
CA ILE A 52 -38.51 6.14 11.48
C ILE A 52 -39.37 7.11 10.68
N LYS A 53 -38.79 7.83 9.73
CA LYS A 53 -39.54 8.60 8.74
C LYS A 53 -39.43 7.92 7.37
N LEU A 54 -40.55 7.52 6.79
CA LEU A 54 -40.56 7.00 5.42
C LEU A 54 -40.48 8.18 4.45
N VAL A 55 -39.35 8.37 3.77
CA VAL A 55 -39.17 9.52 2.87
C VAL A 55 -39.87 9.28 1.52
N ALA A 56 -39.63 8.12 0.91
CA ALA A 56 -40.18 7.78 -0.40
C ALA A 56 -40.24 6.26 -0.58
N VAL A 57 -41.20 5.81 -1.38
CA VAL A 57 -41.31 4.40 -1.82
C VAL A 57 -41.04 4.35 -3.32
N ARG A 58 -40.11 3.48 -3.73
CA ARG A 58 -39.89 3.16 -5.14
C ARG A 58 -40.51 1.80 -5.45
N PRO A 59 -41.40 1.71 -6.45
CA PRO A 59 -41.94 0.42 -6.88
C PRO A 59 -40.80 -0.52 -7.27
N ALA A 60 -40.97 -1.81 -6.94
CA ALA A 60 -40.08 -2.82 -7.49
C ALA A 60 -40.19 -2.79 -9.01
N PHE A 61 -39.05 -2.68 -9.69
CA PHE A 61 -38.98 -2.71 -11.14
C PHE A 61 -38.09 -3.86 -11.58
N THR A 62 -38.63 -4.74 -12.41
CA THR A 62 -37.86 -5.78 -13.09
C THR A 62 -37.30 -5.19 -14.37
N ARG A 63 -35.98 -5.27 -14.56
CA ARG A 63 -35.37 -4.87 -15.82
C ARG A 63 -35.96 -5.72 -16.96
N SER A 64 -36.44 -5.09 -18.02
CA SER A 64 -36.97 -5.82 -19.18
C SER A 64 -35.85 -6.60 -19.86
N PHE A 65 -36.20 -7.64 -20.63
CA PHE A 65 -35.21 -8.40 -21.40
C PHE A 65 -34.33 -7.48 -22.26
N ASP A 66 -34.93 -6.49 -22.94
CA ASP A 66 -34.18 -5.53 -23.76
C ASP A 66 -33.14 -4.73 -22.98
N GLN A 67 -33.44 -4.38 -21.71
CA GLN A 67 -32.51 -3.65 -20.83
C GLN A 67 -31.33 -4.50 -20.34
N VAL A 68 -31.45 -5.84 -20.34
CA VAL A 68 -30.40 -6.77 -19.88
C VAL A 68 -29.81 -7.64 -21.00
N LYS A 69 -30.39 -7.60 -22.20
CA LYS A 69 -30.01 -8.46 -23.33
C LYS A 69 -28.51 -8.45 -23.60
N GLY A 70 -27.88 -7.26 -23.56
CA GLY A 70 -26.43 -7.10 -23.74
C GLY A 70 -25.61 -7.78 -22.64
N GLU A 71 -26.01 -7.63 -21.38
CA GLU A 71 -25.34 -8.26 -20.23
C GLU A 71 -25.47 -9.78 -20.28
N ILE A 72 -26.68 -10.29 -20.57
CA ILE A 72 -26.94 -11.72 -20.73
C ILE A 72 -26.13 -12.28 -21.90
N ALA A 73 -26.14 -11.61 -23.06
CA ALA A 73 -25.37 -12.03 -24.22
C ALA A 73 -23.87 -12.08 -23.92
N ALA A 74 -23.33 -11.07 -23.22
CA ALA A 74 -21.92 -11.05 -22.83
C ALA A 74 -21.58 -12.17 -21.83
N ALA A 75 -22.46 -12.42 -20.84
CA ALA A 75 -22.30 -13.50 -19.89
C ALA A 75 -22.34 -14.88 -20.57
N MET A 76 -23.29 -15.09 -21.49
CA MET A 76 -23.41 -16.32 -22.28
C MET A 76 -22.21 -16.52 -23.19
N LYS A 77 -21.75 -15.48 -23.89
CA LYS A 77 -20.52 -15.54 -24.70
C LYS A 77 -19.31 -15.95 -23.87
N ARG A 78 -19.11 -15.33 -22.69
CA ARG A 78 -18.01 -15.72 -21.78
C ARG A 78 -18.12 -17.16 -21.32
N ARG A 79 -19.32 -17.61 -20.96
CA ARG A 79 -19.57 -19.00 -20.52
C ARG A 79 -19.26 -20.01 -21.61
N LEU A 80 -19.76 -19.76 -22.83
CA LEU A 80 -19.53 -20.63 -23.98
C LEU A 80 -18.05 -20.63 -24.39
N ALA A 81 -17.41 -19.46 -24.43
CA ALA A 81 -15.98 -19.35 -24.71
C ALA A 81 -15.12 -20.12 -23.69
N LYS A 82 -15.44 -20.02 -22.40
CA LYS A 82 -14.76 -20.78 -21.35
C LYS A 82 -14.93 -22.29 -21.53
N ALA A 83 -16.17 -22.74 -21.78
CA ALA A 83 -16.45 -24.16 -22.00
C ALA A 83 -15.71 -24.71 -23.24
N GLN A 84 -15.69 -23.94 -24.33
CA GLN A 84 -14.96 -24.32 -25.54
C GLN A 84 -13.44 -24.31 -25.33
N ALA A 85 -12.91 -23.32 -24.63
CA ALA A 85 -11.48 -23.25 -24.30
C ALA A 85 -11.06 -24.43 -23.42
N PHE A 86 -11.87 -24.78 -22.42
CA PHE A 86 -11.64 -25.96 -21.59
C PHE A 86 -11.63 -27.24 -22.41
N LYS A 87 -12.67 -27.48 -23.23
CA LYS A 87 -12.74 -28.65 -24.11
C LYS A 87 -11.51 -28.76 -25.01
N ARG A 88 -11.13 -27.66 -25.68
CA ARG A 88 -9.95 -27.62 -26.55
C ARG A 88 -8.67 -27.95 -25.78
N ALA A 89 -8.52 -27.39 -24.58
CA ALA A 89 -7.33 -27.61 -23.78
C ALA A 89 -7.27 -29.03 -23.18
N SER A 90 -8.41 -29.62 -22.82
CA SER A 90 -8.49 -31.04 -22.41
C SER A 90 -8.11 -31.98 -23.56
N THR A 91 -8.62 -31.74 -24.77
CA THR A 91 -8.22 -32.53 -25.95
C THR A 91 -6.73 -32.40 -26.23
N ALA A 92 -6.19 -31.17 -26.23
CA ALA A 92 -4.76 -30.95 -26.40
C ALA A 92 -3.93 -31.68 -25.34
N TYR A 93 -4.36 -31.66 -24.07
CA TYR A 93 -3.69 -32.36 -22.98
C TYR A 93 -3.62 -33.87 -23.21
N GLU A 94 -4.73 -34.50 -23.59
CA GLU A 94 -4.76 -35.93 -23.92
C GLU A 94 -3.85 -36.26 -25.12
N ASP A 95 -3.90 -35.43 -26.16
CA ASP A 95 -3.08 -35.63 -27.36
C ASP A 95 -1.58 -35.44 -27.10
N ILE A 96 -1.20 -34.53 -26.19
CA ILE A 96 0.18 -34.36 -25.73
C ILE A 96 0.67 -35.65 -25.04
N ILE A 97 -0.16 -36.22 -24.14
CA ILE A 97 0.16 -37.48 -23.46
C ILE A 97 0.32 -38.61 -24.46
N ARG A 98 -0.63 -38.76 -25.41
CA ARG A 98 -0.57 -39.78 -26.46
C ARG A 98 0.65 -39.62 -27.37
N SER A 99 1.03 -38.38 -27.67
CA SER A 99 2.22 -38.06 -28.48
C SER A 99 3.53 -38.27 -27.71
N GLY A 100 3.48 -38.29 -26.37
CA GLY A 100 4.61 -38.49 -25.47
C GLY A 100 5.48 -37.25 -25.22
N SER A 101 5.30 -36.15 -25.96
CA SER A 101 5.94 -34.86 -25.68
C SER A 101 5.24 -33.68 -26.37
N LEU A 102 5.41 -32.48 -25.83
CA LEU A 102 4.95 -31.23 -26.46
C LEU A 102 5.56 -31.01 -27.85
N LYS A 103 6.83 -31.41 -28.04
CA LYS A 103 7.54 -31.31 -29.33
C LYS A 103 6.87 -32.17 -30.39
N LYS A 104 6.56 -33.43 -30.08
CA LYS A 104 5.85 -34.35 -31.00
C LYS A 104 4.41 -33.88 -31.25
N TYR A 105 3.72 -33.40 -30.21
CA TYR A 105 2.39 -32.80 -30.35
C TYR A 105 2.40 -31.63 -31.34
N SER A 106 3.36 -30.71 -31.22
CA SER A 106 3.47 -29.54 -32.10
C SER A 106 3.79 -29.89 -33.55
N GLN A 107 4.45 -31.03 -33.81
CA GLN A 107 4.74 -31.49 -35.18
C GLN A 107 3.47 -31.99 -35.88
N ASN A 108 2.58 -32.63 -35.11
CA ASN A 108 1.34 -33.24 -35.62
C ASN A 108 0.14 -32.28 -35.58
N ASN A 109 0.19 -31.22 -34.76
CA ASN A 109 -0.87 -30.22 -34.61
C ASN A 109 -0.37 -28.82 -34.97
N LYS A 110 -0.80 -28.29 -36.13
CA LYS A 110 -0.43 -26.95 -36.62
C LYS A 110 -1.30 -25.82 -36.06
N SER A 111 -2.42 -26.16 -35.40
CA SER A 111 -3.43 -25.22 -34.89
C SER A 111 -3.05 -24.54 -33.57
N GLU A 112 -2.24 -25.20 -32.74
CA GLU A 112 -1.77 -24.70 -31.45
C GLU A 112 -0.26 -24.45 -31.52
N LYS A 113 0.18 -23.25 -31.17
CA LYS A 113 1.60 -22.93 -31.09
C LYS A 113 2.16 -23.32 -29.73
N VAL A 114 3.13 -24.23 -29.70
CA VAL A 114 3.97 -24.47 -28.52
C VAL A 114 5.00 -23.34 -28.45
N ILE A 115 5.15 -22.75 -27.27
CA ILE A 115 6.08 -21.65 -27.01
C ILE A 115 7.16 -22.18 -26.07
N GLU A 116 8.41 -22.09 -26.51
CA GLU A 116 9.58 -22.36 -25.69
C GLU A 116 10.13 -21.03 -25.15
N THR A 117 10.49 -21.01 -23.87
CA THR A 117 11.04 -19.82 -23.20
C THR A 117 12.50 -20.04 -22.86
N GLY A 118 13.28 -18.95 -22.80
CA GLY A 118 14.56 -19.00 -22.07
C GLY A 118 14.34 -19.12 -20.56
N TYR A 119 15.42 -19.30 -19.80
CA TYR A 119 15.37 -19.29 -18.33
C TYR A 119 14.75 -18.00 -17.79
N PHE A 120 13.92 -18.14 -16.76
CA PHE A 120 13.32 -17.01 -16.07
C PHE A 120 13.19 -17.27 -14.57
N SER A 121 13.13 -16.21 -13.78
CA SER A 121 12.88 -16.27 -12.35
C SER A 121 11.43 -15.86 -12.04
N ARG A 122 10.94 -16.20 -10.84
CA ARG A 122 9.62 -15.75 -10.36
C ARG A 122 9.48 -14.22 -10.39
N SER A 123 10.58 -13.48 -10.22
CA SER A 123 10.61 -12.01 -10.18
C SER A 123 10.81 -11.35 -11.54
N ALA A 124 11.21 -12.10 -12.56
CA ALA A 124 11.42 -11.59 -13.92
C ALA A 124 10.88 -12.58 -14.99
N PRO A 125 9.57 -12.89 -15.00
CA PRO A 125 8.99 -13.77 -16.00
C PRO A 125 8.82 -13.06 -17.36
N PRO A 126 8.82 -13.79 -18.48
CA PRO A 126 8.40 -13.28 -19.77
C PRO A 126 7.01 -12.64 -19.71
N LYS A 127 6.85 -11.47 -20.33
CA LYS A 127 5.59 -10.67 -20.31
C LYS A 127 4.48 -11.23 -21.21
N THR A 128 4.27 -12.54 -21.20
CA THR A 128 3.25 -13.25 -22.00
C THR A 128 2.22 -13.93 -21.08
N ILE A 129 1.69 -15.10 -21.44
CA ILE A 129 0.89 -15.93 -20.53
C ILE A 129 1.70 -16.44 -19.33
N VAL A 130 3.03 -16.46 -19.46
CA VAL A 130 3.97 -16.94 -18.44
C VAL A 130 3.94 -16.07 -17.17
N ALA A 131 3.61 -14.78 -17.29
CA ALA A 131 3.51 -13.88 -16.13
C ALA A 131 2.23 -14.05 -15.30
N ASP A 132 1.31 -14.94 -15.71
CA ASP A 132 0.10 -15.22 -14.91
C ASP A 132 0.47 -15.87 -13.57
N PRO A 133 -0.07 -15.41 -12.43
CA PRO A 133 0.30 -15.94 -11.12
C PRO A 133 0.10 -17.46 -10.96
N LYS A 134 -0.97 -18.02 -11.55
CA LYS A 134 -1.23 -19.46 -11.49
C LYS A 134 -0.29 -20.24 -12.39
N PHE A 135 0.07 -19.68 -13.54
CA PHE A 135 1.12 -20.24 -14.39
C PHE A 135 2.44 -20.31 -13.63
N LEU A 136 2.88 -19.21 -13.01
CA LEU A 136 4.13 -19.15 -12.26
C LEU A 136 4.14 -20.09 -11.05
N GLN A 137 3.02 -20.22 -10.36
CA GLN A 137 2.90 -21.14 -9.24
C GLN A 137 3.15 -22.57 -9.69
N GLU A 138 2.52 -23.01 -10.78
CA GLU A 138 2.66 -24.37 -11.29
C GLU A 138 4.04 -24.60 -11.91
N ALA A 139 4.54 -23.68 -12.74
CA ALA A 139 5.83 -23.81 -13.42
C ALA A 139 7.02 -24.01 -12.45
N PHE A 140 6.99 -23.34 -11.29
CA PHE A 140 8.03 -23.50 -10.26
C PHE A 140 7.71 -24.57 -9.21
N ARG A 141 6.57 -25.26 -9.31
CA ARG A 141 6.25 -26.45 -8.50
C ARG A 141 6.76 -27.72 -9.18
N LEU A 142 6.71 -27.75 -10.50
CA LEU A 142 7.14 -28.88 -11.31
C LEU A 142 8.65 -29.10 -11.27
N LYS A 143 9.05 -30.36 -11.41
CA LYS A 143 10.45 -30.76 -11.57
C LYS A 143 10.82 -30.84 -13.05
N LYS A 144 12.12 -30.83 -13.32
CA LYS A 144 12.66 -31.08 -14.67
C LYS A 144 12.08 -32.37 -15.24
N GLY A 145 11.57 -32.28 -16.48
CA GLY A 145 10.93 -33.38 -17.19
C GLY A 145 9.46 -33.61 -16.86
N GLU A 146 8.85 -32.82 -15.98
CA GLU A 146 7.43 -32.95 -15.64
C GLU A 146 6.53 -32.12 -16.55
N LEU A 147 5.38 -32.72 -16.92
CA LEU A 147 4.26 -32.04 -17.57
C LEU A 147 3.26 -31.59 -16.50
N SER A 148 2.79 -30.36 -16.60
CA SER A 148 1.77 -29.80 -15.70
C SER A 148 0.42 -30.49 -15.89
N SER A 149 -0.44 -30.37 -14.88
CA SER A 149 -1.88 -30.49 -15.10
C SER A 149 -2.41 -29.30 -15.92
N LEU A 150 -3.70 -29.31 -16.28
CA LEU A 150 -4.32 -28.19 -16.99
C LEU A 150 -4.44 -26.96 -16.08
N VAL A 151 -3.71 -25.88 -16.40
CA VAL A 151 -3.66 -24.66 -15.58
C VAL A 151 -4.66 -23.63 -16.10
N GLU A 152 -5.66 -23.26 -15.28
CA GLU A 152 -6.60 -22.18 -15.61
C GLU A 152 -6.00 -20.80 -15.26
N THR A 153 -5.59 -20.05 -16.28
CA THR A 153 -5.04 -18.69 -16.20
C THR A 153 -6.13 -17.63 -16.41
N GLY A 154 -5.82 -16.35 -16.19
CA GLY A 154 -6.73 -15.24 -16.49
C GLY A 154 -7.07 -15.06 -17.98
N LYS A 155 -6.28 -15.66 -18.89
CA LYS A 155 -6.44 -15.53 -20.35
C LYS A 155 -6.90 -16.81 -21.04
N GLY A 156 -7.16 -17.88 -20.30
CA GLY A 156 -7.49 -19.20 -20.84
C GLY A 156 -6.75 -20.31 -20.10
N TYR A 157 -6.41 -21.39 -20.80
CA TYR A 157 -5.73 -22.53 -20.21
C TYR A 157 -4.30 -22.66 -20.71
N ALA A 158 -3.40 -23.14 -19.85
CA ALA A 158 -2.02 -23.43 -20.17
C ALA A 158 -1.67 -24.87 -19.79
N ILE A 159 -0.81 -25.49 -20.60
CA ILE A 159 -0.16 -26.77 -20.33
C ILE A 159 1.33 -26.49 -20.52
N LEU A 160 2.13 -26.83 -19.53
CA LEU A 160 3.54 -26.46 -19.48
C LEU A 160 4.39 -27.67 -19.10
N PHE A 161 5.58 -27.75 -19.70
CA PHE A 161 6.57 -28.80 -19.46
C PHE A 161 7.86 -28.13 -19.04
N VAL A 162 8.48 -28.62 -17.97
CA VAL A 162 9.76 -28.07 -17.49
C VAL A 162 10.89 -28.77 -18.21
N ASP A 163 11.46 -28.12 -19.22
CA ASP A 163 12.59 -28.66 -19.98
C ASP A 163 13.89 -28.68 -19.15
N ASP A 164 14.19 -27.58 -18.46
CA ASP A 164 15.34 -27.48 -17.57
C ASP A 164 15.08 -26.56 -16.36
N ILE A 165 15.85 -26.76 -15.29
CA ILE A 165 15.84 -25.91 -14.09
C ILE A 165 17.27 -25.45 -13.83
N GLN A 166 17.48 -24.13 -13.85
CA GLN A 166 18.75 -23.54 -13.45
C GLN A 166 18.70 -23.16 -11.97
N GLU A 167 19.53 -23.79 -11.15
CA GLU A 167 19.66 -23.43 -9.74
C GLU A 167 20.24 -22.02 -9.58
N SER A 168 19.78 -21.31 -8.54
CA SER A 168 20.30 -20.01 -8.20
C SER A 168 21.73 -20.16 -7.69
N VAL A 169 22.71 -19.92 -8.56
CA VAL A 169 24.13 -19.88 -8.18
C VAL A 169 24.56 -18.45 -7.90
N VAL A 170 25.50 -18.28 -6.97
CA VAL A 170 26.22 -17.00 -6.84
C VAL A 170 27.06 -16.82 -8.11
N PRO A 171 26.81 -15.78 -8.91
CA PRO A 171 27.60 -15.55 -10.12
C PRO A 171 29.06 -15.36 -9.76
N ALA A 172 29.99 -15.84 -10.60
CA ALA A 172 31.40 -15.59 -10.37
C ALA A 172 31.68 -14.08 -10.41
N LEU A 173 32.59 -13.59 -9.56
CA LEU A 173 32.88 -12.16 -9.48
C LEU A 173 33.22 -11.55 -10.85
N LYS A 174 33.87 -12.30 -11.74
CA LYS A 174 34.18 -11.85 -13.12
C LYS A 174 32.92 -11.45 -13.91
N ASP A 175 31.80 -12.15 -13.70
CA ASP A 175 30.56 -11.99 -14.45
C ASP A 175 29.71 -10.83 -13.91
N VAL A 176 29.96 -10.42 -12.66
CA VAL A 176 29.22 -9.36 -11.97
C VAL A 176 30.10 -8.21 -11.47
N ARG A 177 31.38 -8.17 -11.87
CA ARG A 177 32.39 -7.25 -11.35
C ARG A 177 31.94 -5.80 -11.45
N ASP A 178 31.40 -5.40 -12.59
CA ASP A 178 31.00 -4.03 -12.85
C ASP A 178 29.84 -3.59 -11.94
N ARG A 179 28.87 -4.48 -11.71
CA ARG A 179 27.78 -4.25 -10.76
C ARG A 179 28.32 -4.12 -9.34
N VAL A 180 29.16 -5.06 -8.91
CA VAL A 180 29.75 -5.07 -7.57
C VAL A 180 30.59 -3.80 -7.33
N VAL A 181 31.39 -3.38 -8.32
CA VAL A 181 32.19 -2.15 -8.23
C VAL A 181 31.28 -0.92 -8.14
N ALA A 182 30.19 -0.86 -8.91
CA ALA A 182 29.23 0.24 -8.84
C ALA A 182 28.55 0.31 -7.45
N ASP A 183 28.10 -0.83 -6.94
CA ASP A 183 27.47 -0.95 -5.62
C ASP A 183 28.45 -0.57 -4.51
N TYR A 184 29.69 -1.09 -4.56
CA TYR A 184 30.75 -0.75 -3.61
C TYR A 184 31.12 0.73 -3.64
N ARG A 185 31.26 1.34 -4.82
CA ARG A 185 31.54 2.78 -4.95
C ARG A 185 30.41 3.62 -4.35
N LYS A 186 29.16 3.22 -4.55
CA LYS A 186 28.00 3.89 -3.98
C LYS A 186 28.01 3.78 -2.45
N GLU A 187 28.20 2.59 -1.91
CA GLU A 187 28.27 2.36 -0.47
C GLU A 187 29.43 3.14 0.16
N LYS A 188 30.64 3.03 -0.42
CA LYS A 188 31.82 3.74 0.06
C LYS A 188 31.67 5.25 -0.06
N GLY A 189 31.01 5.74 -1.11
CA GLY A 189 30.68 7.15 -1.26
C GLY A 189 29.78 7.69 -0.14
N VAL A 190 28.76 6.92 0.26
CA VAL A 190 27.88 7.29 1.39
C VAL A 190 28.65 7.28 2.71
N GLU A 191 29.52 6.28 2.93
CA GLU A 191 30.37 6.21 4.12
C GLU A 191 31.30 7.43 4.22
N LEU A 192 31.99 7.77 3.13
CA LEU A 192 32.89 8.92 3.07
C LEU A 192 32.14 10.25 3.23
N ALA A 193 30.94 10.37 2.65
CA ALA A 193 30.10 11.56 2.82
C ALA A 193 29.67 11.77 4.29
N ARG A 194 29.37 10.69 5.01
CA ARG A 194 29.10 10.73 6.45
C ARG A 194 30.31 11.23 7.23
N GLN A 195 31.47 10.62 7.02
CA GLN A 195 32.72 11.00 7.69
C GLN A 195 33.12 12.45 7.42
N ALA A 196 32.92 12.91 6.18
CA ALA A 196 33.16 14.30 5.80
C ALA A 196 32.20 15.26 6.54
N ALA A 197 30.91 14.93 6.64
CA ALA A 197 29.94 15.74 7.35
C ALA A 197 30.21 15.80 8.87
N GLU A 198 30.59 14.68 9.48
CA GLU A 198 31.00 14.61 10.89
C GLU A 198 32.25 15.46 11.16
N SER A 199 33.25 15.34 10.29
CA SER A 199 34.48 16.14 10.37
C SER A 199 34.21 17.63 10.18
N LEU A 200 33.35 18.01 9.22
CA LEU A 200 32.91 19.38 9.00
C LEU A 200 32.19 19.95 10.22
N LEU A 201 31.27 19.18 10.82
CA LEU A 201 30.54 19.60 12.02
C LEU A 201 31.48 19.77 13.23
N LYS A 202 32.45 18.86 13.41
CA LYS A 202 33.47 18.97 14.46
C LYS A 202 34.30 20.25 14.28
N ALA A 203 34.84 20.48 13.08
CA ALA A 203 35.60 21.68 12.77
C ALA A 203 34.74 22.95 12.96
N ALA A 204 33.47 22.93 12.57
CA ALA A 204 32.56 24.07 12.72
C ALA A 204 32.33 24.43 14.20
N ARG A 205 32.33 23.44 15.10
CA ARG A 205 32.25 23.69 16.55
C ARG A 205 33.52 24.33 17.08
N GLU A 206 34.68 23.84 16.67
CA GLU A 206 35.99 24.38 17.08
C GLU A 206 36.18 25.83 16.60
N LYS A 207 35.82 26.12 15.35
CA LYS A 207 35.92 27.46 14.76
C LYS A 207 34.67 28.34 14.97
N LYS A 208 33.70 27.88 15.75
CA LYS A 208 32.43 28.59 16.05
C LYS A 208 31.63 29.05 14.82
N GLY A 209 31.71 28.32 13.71
CA GLY A 209 30.88 28.62 12.54
C GLY A 209 31.22 27.79 11.31
N LEU A 210 30.21 27.53 10.47
CA LEU A 210 30.38 26.77 9.23
C LEU A 210 31.19 27.53 8.17
N ALA A 211 31.02 28.85 8.07
CA ALA A 211 31.71 29.66 7.06
C ALA A 211 33.26 29.59 7.16
N ALA A 212 33.81 29.29 8.34
CA ALA A 212 35.24 29.21 8.58
C ALA A 212 35.85 27.82 8.25
N VAL A 213 35.02 26.84 7.91
CA VAL A 213 35.44 25.44 7.72
C VAL A 213 34.96 24.80 6.42
N VAL A 214 33.98 25.40 5.74
CA VAL A 214 33.59 24.92 4.41
C VAL A 214 34.72 25.23 3.43
N SER A 215 35.35 24.18 2.89
CA SER A 215 36.30 24.24 1.79
C SER A 215 36.05 23.06 0.82
N GLY A 216 36.55 23.16 -0.42
CA GLY A 216 36.42 22.09 -1.41
C GLY A 216 35.04 21.99 -2.06
N THR A 217 34.49 20.77 -2.16
CA THR A 217 33.28 20.45 -2.94
C THR A 217 31.95 20.71 -2.21
N ALA A 218 31.99 21.06 -0.93
CA ALA A 218 30.80 21.34 -0.14
C ALA A 218 30.24 22.72 -0.50
N ARG A 219 28.96 22.77 -0.91
CA ARG A 219 28.27 24.02 -1.24
C ARG A 219 27.67 24.62 0.03
N LEU A 220 28.21 25.76 0.48
CA LEU A 220 27.58 26.55 1.53
C LEU A 220 26.36 27.28 0.93
N GLN A 221 25.19 27.04 1.50
CA GLN A 221 23.96 27.72 1.12
C GLN A 221 23.33 28.38 2.35
N GLU A 222 22.81 29.59 2.16
CA GLU A 222 22.05 30.29 3.19
C GLU A 222 20.56 30.16 2.88
N SER A 223 19.84 29.50 3.77
CA SER A 223 18.39 29.50 3.71
C SER A 223 17.87 30.88 4.11
N GLY A 224 16.90 31.41 3.36
CA GLY A 224 16.04 32.45 3.93
C GLY A 224 15.31 31.96 5.19
N TYR A 225 14.42 32.78 5.75
CA TYR A 225 13.63 32.36 6.91
C TYR A 225 12.72 31.17 6.55
N LEU A 226 12.89 30.06 7.28
CA LEU A 226 12.10 28.85 7.14
C LEU A 226 10.92 28.85 8.13
N LYS A 227 9.77 28.29 7.74
CA LYS A 227 8.64 27.99 8.64
C LYS A 227 8.66 26.51 9.02
N ARG A 228 8.19 26.14 10.23
CA ARG A 228 8.11 24.72 10.66
C ARG A 228 7.28 23.84 9.72
N SER A 229 6.26 24.42 9.08
CA SER A 229 5.35 23.74 8.15
C SER A 229 5.78 23.81 6.69
N ALA A 230 6.76 24.65 6.34
CA ALA A 230 7.17 24.83 4.97
C ALA A 230 8.32 23.87 4.63
N ALA A 231 8.06 22.92 3.73
CA ALA A 231 9.10 22.40 2.86
C ALA A 231 9.29 23.45 1.76
N GLY A 232 10.45 24.12 1.74
CA GLY A 232 10.71 25.18 0.77
C GLY A 232 12.19 25.48 0.68
N ALA A 233 12.64 25.82 -0.54
CA ALA A 233 14.03 26.11 -0.93
C ALA A 233 15.00 24.91 -1.04
N GLY A 234 14.53 23.72 -1.40
CA GLY A 234 15.41 22.57 -1.64
C GLY A 234 15.99 21.92 -0.37
N ILE A 235 15.49 22.31 0.81
CA ILE A 235 15.93 21.78 2.10
C ILE A 235 14.98 20.63 2.53
N PRO A 236 15.51 19.42 2.81
CA PRO A 236 14.69 18.31 3.25
C PRO A 236 13.97 18.57 4.58
N ARG A 237 12.77 17.99 4.74
CA ARG A 237 11.93 18.17 5.95
C ARG A 237 12.67 17.76 7.24
N GLN A 238 13.46 16.69 7.20
CA GLN A 238 14.26 16.22 8.33
C GLN A 238 15.24 17.29 8.82
N VAL A 239 15.86 18.01 7.87
CA VAL A 239 16.78 19.12 8.16
C VAL A 239 16.03 20.28 8.80
N VAL A 240 14.86 20.65 8.26
CA VAL A 240 14.01 21.72 8.83
C VAL A 240 13.62 21.39 10.27
N VAL A 241 13.14 20.18 10.53
CA VAL A 241 12.73 19.75 11.88
C VAL A 241 13.88 19.87 12.87
N GLN A 242 15.08 19.41 12.49
CA GLN A 242 16.26 19.47 13.34
C GLN A 242 16.78 20.92 13.53
N ALA A 243 16.71 21.77 12.49
CA ALA A 243 17.05 23.19 12.59
C ALA A 243 16.18 23.93 13.63
N PHE A 244 14.90 23.59 13.72
CA PHE A 244 13.98 24.16 14.70
C PHE A 244 14.17 23.65 16.14
N ALA A 245 15.01 22.63 16.35
CA ALA A 245 15.43 22.18 17.67
C ALA A 245 16.67 22.93 18.20
N LEU A 246 17.31 23.76 17.38
CA LEU A 246 18.50 24.55 17.74
C LEU A 246 18.15 25.86 18.47
N SER A 247 19.17 26.48 19.07
CA SER A 247 19.07 27.78 19.73
C SER A 247 20.26 28.67 19.35
N LEU A 248 20.15 29.99 19.52
CA LEU A 248 21.29 30.88 19.24
C LEU A 248 22.52 30.59 20.13
N LYS A 249 22.30 30.00 21.31
CA LYS A 249 23.37 29.52 22.21
C LYS A 249 24.05 28.25 21.68
N ASN A 250 23.28 27.36 21.05
CA ASN A 250 23.75 26.11 20.45
C ASN A 250 23.29 26.05 18.97
N PRO A 251 23.95 26.80 18.07
CA PRO A 251 23.45 27.02 16.73
C PRO A 251 23.79 25.89 15.74
N LEU A 252 24.48 24.83 16.18
CA LEU A 252 24.84 23.68 15.35
C LEU A 252 24.12 22.41 15.83
N PRO A 253 23.76 21.47 14.94
CA PRO A 253 23.15 20.21 15.32
C PRO A 253 24.13 19.33 16.12
N ARG A 254 23.58 18.34 16.85
CA ARG A 254 24.37 17.35 17.59
C ARG A 254 25.11 16.38 16.67
N GLU A 255 24.50 16.04 15.54
CA GLU A 255 25.04 15.12 14.54
C GLU A 255 24.61 15.62 13.15
N PRO A 256 25.34 15.27 12.08
CA PRO A 256 24.88 15.53 10.72
C PRO A 256 23.53 14.87 10.46
N VAL A 257 22.67 15.53 9.68
CA VAL A 257 21.33 14.99 9.35
C VAL A 257 21.39 14.23 8.04
N ALA A 258 21.13 12.92 8.09
CA ALA A 258 21.09 12.06 6.92
C ALA A 258 19.73 12.14 6.20
N VAL A 259 19.77 12.29 4.88
CA VAL A 259 18.59 12.26 4.00
C VAL A 259 18.93 11.42 2.77
N GLY A 260 18.47 10.17 2.75
CA GLY A 260 18.91 9.21 1.75
C GLY A 260 20.42 8.99 1.83
N ASN A 261 21.14 9.30 0.75
CA ASN A 261 22.59 9.16 0.62
C ASN A 261 23.36 10.48 0.87
N GLU A 262 22.66 11.54 1.30
CA GLU A 262 23.23 12.86 1.53
C GLU A 262 23.26 13.19 3.04
N PHE A 263 24.25 13.97 3.44
CA PHE A 263 24.43 14.41 4.83
C PHE A 263 24.47 15.92 4.90
N TYR A 264 23.64 16.49 5.78
CA TYR A 264 23.47 17.92 5.93
C TYR A 264 24.06 18.39 7.25
N VAL A 265 24.90 19.43 7.17
CA VAL A 265 25.41 20.19 8.31
C VAL A 265 24.95 21.63 8.12
N PHE A 266 24.32 22.20 9.15
CA PHE A 266 23.72 23.53 9.07
C PHE A 266 23.92 24.29 10.37
N GLN A 267 23.82 25.61 10.29
CA GLN A 267 23.97 26.51 11.42
C GLN A 267 22.77 27.46 11.49
N LEU A 268 22.16 27.56 12.67
CA LEU A 268 21.14 28.56 12.96
C LEU A 268 21.79 29.95 13.03
N LYS A 269 21.54 30.79 12.03
CA LYS A 269 22.01 32.18 12.00
C LYS A 269 21.07 33.15 12.72
N ALA A 270 19.77 32.99 12.52
CA ALA A 270 18.76 33.89 13.06
C ALA A 270 17.47 33.14 13.37
N ARG A 271 16.73 33.64 14.37
CA ARG A 271 15.37 33.20 14.68
C ARG A 271 14.47 34.42 14.69
N ARG A 272 13.34 34.35 13.99
CA ARG A 272 12.29 35.37 14.01
C ARG A 272 11.01 34.73 14.53
N GLU A 273 10.38 35.37 15.50
CA GLU A 273 9.01 35.01 15.87
C GLU A 273 8.08 35.52 14.77
N GLY A 274 7.14 34.68 14.33
CA GLY A 274 6.14 35.12 13.37
C GLY A 274 5.30 36.22 14.02
N ALA A 275 5.23 37.39 13.39
CA ALA A 275 4.38 38.51 13.80
C ALA A 275 2.88 38.26 13.55
N GLU A 276 2.46 37.00 13.46
CA GLU A 276 1.04 36.67 13.41
C GLU A 276 0.56 36.54 14.85
N GLU A 277 -0.23 37.51 15.32
CA GLU A 277 -0.98 37.34 16.54
C GLU A 277 -1.87 36.11 16.41
N ILE A 278 -1.56 35.07 17.19
CA ILE A 278 -2.40 33.89 17.30
C ILE A 278 -3.73 34.35 17.90
N ASN A 279 -4.77 34.40 17.08
CA ASN A 279 -6.08 34.81 17.54
C ASN A 279 -6.63 33.79 18.57
N LYS A 280 -7.67 34.17 19.31
CA LYS A 280 -8.22 33.33 20.39
C LYS A 280 -8.60 31.92 19.92
N ALA A 281 -9.15 31.78 18.71
CA ALA A 281 -9.55 30.50 18.13
C ALA A 281 -8.32 29.62 17.82
N GLN A 282 -7.30 30.18 17.16
CA GLN A 282 -6.05 29.49 16.88
C GLN A 282 -5.33 29.07 18.17
N ARG A 283 -5.36 29.91 19.21
CA ARG A 283 -4.77 29.59 20.53
C ARG A 283 -5.49 28.42 21.19
N GLN A 284 -6.82 28.40 21.12
CA GLN A 284 -7.63 27.31 21.68
C GLN A 284 -7.42 26.00 20.93
N GLN A 285 -7.35 26.06 19.59
CA GLN A 285 -7.03 24.92 18.75
C GLN A 285 -5.62 24.36 19.04
N LEU A 286 -4.62 25.24 19.12
CA LEU A 286 -3.24 24.83 19.43
C LEU A 286 -3.14 24.21 20.83
N LYS A 287 -3.84 24.78 21.83
CA LYS A 287 -3.92 24.21 23.18
C LYS A 287 -4.54 22.81 23.15
N ALA A 288 -5.64 22.63 22.42
CA ALA A 288 -6.29 21.32 22.28
C ALA A 288 -5.38 20.29 21.59
N GLN A 289 -4.67 20.69 20.53
CA GLN A 289 -3.73 19.82 19.82
C GLN A 289 -2.53 19.41 20.70
N LEU A 290 -1.92 20.36 21.42
CA LEU A 290 -0.81 20.09 22.32
C LEU A 290 -1.23 19.19 23.48
N LEU A 291 -2.42 19.43 24.05
CA LEU A 291 -2.98 18.59 25.11
C LEU A 291 -3.24 17.16 24.61
N ALA A 292 -3.88 17.00 23.46
CA ALA A 292 -4.14 15.69 22.86
C ALA A 292 -2.84 14.94 22.54
N SER A 293 -1.82 15.65 22.03
CA SER A 293 -0.50 15.07 21.77
C SER A 293 0.20 14.60 23.06
N ALA A 294 0.14 15.40 24.12
CA ALA A 294 0.71 15.05 25.42
C ALA A 294 -0.02 13.85 26.06
N GLN A 295 -1.36 13.85 26.05
CA GLN A 295 -2.20 12.74 26.52
C GLN A 295 -1.89 11.45 25.76
N SER A 296 -1.79 11.51 24.43
CA SER A 296 -1.47 10.35 23.60
C SER A 296 -0.07 9.80 23.88
N ARG A 297 0.90 10.68 24.14
CA ARG A 297 2.27 10.28 24.51
C ARG A 297 2.29 9.58 25.87
N LEU A 298 1.69 10.22 26.87
CA LEU A 298 1.57 9.67 28.22
C LEU A 298 0.88 8.31 28.21
N LEU A 299 -0.24 8.17 27.48
CA LEU A 299 -0.96 6.90 27.37
C LEU A 299 -0.08 5.81 26.74
N ARG A 300 0.64 6.11 25.66
CA ARG A 300 1.55 5.14 25.03
C ARG A 300 2.68 4.74 25.97
N ASP A 301 3.33 5.71 26.61
CA ASP A 301 4.44 5.46 27.53
C ASP A 301 3.96 4.66 28.75
N TRP A 302 2.77 4.97 29.26
CA TRP A 302 2.11 4.22 30.33
C TRP A 302 1.74 2.79 29.90
N LEU A 303 1.20 2.58 28.70
CA LEU A 303 0.90 1.24 28.18
C LEU A 303 2.17 0.41 28.01
N VAL A 304 3.24 0.98 27.46
CA VAL A 304 4.56 0.32 27.36
C VAL A 304 5.08 -0.05 28.74
N TYR A 305 5.00 0.87 29.71
CA TYR A 305 5.37 0.60 31.09
C TYR A 305 4.54 -0.54 31.70
N MET A 306 3.22 -0.49 31.59
CA MET A 306 2.31 -1.52 32.10
C MET A 306 2.57 -2.89 31.45
N GLN A 307 2.80 -2.92 30.14
CA GLN A 307 3.17 -4.16 29.42
C GLN A 307 4.47 -4.73 29.96
N SER A 308 5.50 -3.91 30.19
CA SER A 308 6.78 -4.36 30.76
C SER A 308 6.68 -4.91 32.18
N LYS A 309 5.64 -4.51 32.94
CA LYS A 309 5.38 -4.97 34.31
C LYS A 309 4.37 -6.12 34.39
N SER A 310 3.75 -6.48 33.27
CA SER A 310 2.70 -7.50 33.22
C SER A 310 3.26 -8.83 32.72
N LYS A 311 2.77 -9.94 33.29
CA LYS A 311 3.05 -11.28 32.75
C LYS A 311 2.05 -11.56 31.62
N ILE A 312 2.46 -11.28 30.39
CA ILE A 312 1.63 -11.50 29.20
C ILE A 312 1.94 -12.89 28.64
N TRP A 313 0.92 -13.73 28.52
CA TRP A 313 0.98 -15.01 27.82
C TRP A 313 0.16 -14.91 26.53
N THR A 314 0.75 -15.27 25.40
CA THR A 314 0.11 -15.23 24.09
C THR A 314 -0.06 -16.65 23.56
N ASN A 315 -1.29 -17.06 23.25
CA ASN A 315 -1.55 -18.35 22.62
C ASN A 315 -1.41 -18.22 21.09
N GLU A 316 -0.26 -18.61 20.57
CA GLU A 316 0.06 -18.50 19.15
C GLU A 316 -0.80 -19.40 18.25
N GLN A 317 -1.48 -20.41 18.80
CA GLN A 317 -2.33 -21.34 18.02
C GLN A 317 -3.67 -20.73 17.60
N ILE A 318 -4.12 -19.64 18.22
CA ILE A 318 -5.40 -18.97 17.92
C ILE A 318 -5.20 -17.80 16.95
N LEU A 319 -3.94 -17.43 16.65
CA LEU A 319 -3.59 -16.28 15.81
C LEU A 319 -3.33 -16.62 14.33
N GLN A 320 -3.67 -17.84 13.88
CA GLN A 320 -3.61 -18.24 12.46
C GLN A 320 -4.97 -18.17 11.77
#